data_AF-A0A7X5YBC7-F1
#
_entry.id   AF-A0A7X5YBC7-F1
#
_cell.length_a   1.000
_cell.length_b   1.000
_cell.length_c   1.000
_cell.angle_alpha   90.00
_cell.angle_beta   90.00
_cell.angle_gamma   90.00
#
_symmetry.space_group_name_H-M   'P 1'
#
loop_
_entity.id
_entity.type
_entity.pdbx_description
1 polymer ?
#
loop_
_entity_poly.entity_id
_entity_poly.type
_entity_poly.pdbx_seq_one_letter_code
_entity_poly.pdbx_strand_id
1 'polypeptide(L)' 'MEIRFGCMAPPLSRQLRKYDIDKEKVKEFQRDSDAISRLYIRGVICETVKGRAYRMLYRKICAEIKSQE' A
#
# COMPACT_ATOMS: atom_id res chain seq x y z
N MET A 1 -12.87 -3.67 -3.65
CA MET A 1 -12.05 -2.49 -3.31
C MET A 1 -10.86 -2.47 -4.25
N GLU A 2 -10.63 -1.37 -4.97
CA GLU A 2 -9.48 -1.25 -5.87
C GLU A 2 -8.45 -0.30 -5.23
N ILE A 3 -7.34 -0.85 -4.72
CA ILE A 3 -6.19 -0.06 -4.25
C ILE A 3 -5.10 -0.17 -5.30
N ARG A 4 -4.58 0.97 -5.74
CA ARG A 4 -3.47 1.07 -6.68
C ARG A 4 -2.19 1.38 -5.92
N PHE A 5 -1.12 0.70 -6.30
CA PHE A 5 0.23 0.90 -5.76
C PHE A 5 1.20 1.32 -6.87
N GLY A 6 2.34 1.89 -6.47
CA GLY A 6 3.38 2.35 -7.39
C GLY A 6 3.46 3.88 -7.50
N CYS A 7 4.52 4.36 -8.14
CA CYS A 7 4.84 5.80 -8.20
C CYS A 7 3.79 6.69 -8.87
N MET A 8 2.96 6.12 -9.75
CA MET A 8 1.88 6.83 -10.44
C MET A 8 0.51 6.63 -9.77
N ALA A 9 0.44 5.85 -8.69
CA ALA A 9 -0.81 5.66 -7.97
C ALA A 9 -1.15 6.92 -7.15
N PRO A 10 -2.43 7.27 -7.00
CA PRO A 10 -2.83 8.30 -6.05
C PRO A 10 -2.37 7.95 -4.63
N PRO A 11 -2.11 8.94 -3.75
CA PRO A 11 -1.76 8.65 -2.36
C PRO A 11 -2.81 7.78 -1.66
N LEU A 12 -2.38 6.85 -0.81
CA LEU A 12 -3.28 5.96 -0.06
C LEU A 12 -4.24 6.74 0.83
N SER A 13 -3.82 7.90 1.34
CA SER A 13 -4.70 8.83 2.07
C SER A 13 -5.91 9.29 1.26
N ARG A 14 -5.78 9.41 -0.07
CA ARG A 14 -6.90 9.73 -0.96
C ARG A 14 -7.74 8.48 -1.26
N GLN A 15 -7.09 7.34 -1.51
CA GLN A 15 -7.77 6.10 -1.87
C GLN A 15 -8.58 5.52 -0.70
N LEU A 16 -8.09 5.69 0.52
CA LEU A 16 -8.68 5.13 1.74
C LEU A 16 -9.57 6.11 2.51
N ARG A 17 -9.79 7.33 1.98
CA ARG A 17 -10.55 8.40 2.65
C ARG A 17 -11.95 7.99 3.12
N LYS A 18 -12.57 7.02 2.44
CA LYS A 18 -13.92 6.52 2.76
C LYS A 18 -13.98 5.48 3.88
N TYR A 19 -12.82 5.04 4.36
CA TYR A 19 -12.70 4.07 5.44
C TYR A 19 -12.22 4.80 6.70
N ASP A 20 -12.71 4.38 7.86
CA ASP A 20 -12.32 4.96 9.15
C ASP A 20 -11.00 4.34 9.63
N ILE A 21 -9.93 4.58 8.88
CA ILE A 21 -8.58 4.10 9.21
C ILE A 21 -7.81 5.24 9.87
N ASP A 22 -7.10 4.92 10.95
CA ASP A 22 -6.18 5.82 11.61
C ASP A 22 -5.18 6.47 10.62
N LYS A 23 -4.97 7.79 10.76
CA LYS A 23 -4.13 8.55 9.83
C LYS A 23 -2.66 8.14 9.88
N GLU A 24 -2.15 7.75 11.04
CA GLU A 24 -0.78 7.25 11.17
C GLU A 24 -0.64 5.87 10.52
N LYS A 25 -1.64 4.99 10.64
CA LYS A 25 -1.69 3.71 9.90
C LYS A 25 -1.67 3.92 8.39
N VAL A 26 -2.45 4.88 7.88
CA VAL A 26 -2.42 5.22 6.44
C VAL A 26 -1.03 5.72 6.01
N LYS A 27 -0.34 6.51 6.84
CA LYS A 27 1.04 6.94 6.57
C LYS A 27 2.01 5.77 6.57
N GLU A 28 1.88 4.81 7.48
CA GLU A 28 2.69 3.58 7.50
C GLU A 28 2.51 2.81 6.18
N PHE A 29 1.27 2.57 5.74
CA PHE A 29 1.01 1.89 4.47
C PHE A 29 1.56 2.64 3.27
N GLN A 30 1.53 3.98 3.28
CA GLN A 30 2.12 4.79 2.21
C GLN A 30 3.63 4.60 2.16
N ARG A 31 4.31 4.66 3.31
CA ARG A 31 5.77 4.43 3.40
C ARG A 31 6.15 3.05 2.88
N ASP A 32 5.38 2.03 3.22
CA ASP A 32 5.58 0.66 2.71
C ASP A 32 5.44 0.60 1.19
N SER A 33 4.40 1.21 0.62
CA SER A 33 4.20 1.29 -0.84
C SER A 33 5.36 2.00 -1.54
N ASP A 34 5.83 3.11 -0.98
CA ASP A 34 6.93 3.90 -1.53
C ASP A 34 8.25 3.13 -1.46
N ALA A 35 8.49 2.39 -0.37
CA ALA A 35 9.66 1.54 -0.21
C ALA A 35 9.69 0.42 -1.24
N ILE A 36 8.57 -0.28 -1.45
CA ILE A 36 8.44 -1.32 -2.48
C ILE A 36 8.75 -0.74 -3.87
N SER A 37 8.15 0.40 -4.19
CA SER A 37 8.39 1.11 -5.46
C SER A 37 9.86 1.46 -5.64
N ARG A 38 10.48 2.01 -4.59
CA ARG A 38 11.88 2.45 -4.62
C ARG A 38 12.85 1.28 -4.80
N LEU A 39 12.63 0.17 -4.10
CA LEU A 39 13.46 -1.03 -4.24
C LEU A 39 13.34 -1.62 -5.65
N TYR A 40 12.14 -1.61 -6.23
CA TYR A 40 11.92 -2.09 -7.59
C TYR A 40 12.60 -1.20 -8.64
N ILE A 41 12.42 0.13 -8.55
CA ILE A 41 13.04 1.09 -9.49
C ILE A 41 14.57 1.03 -9.44
N ARG A 42 15.15 0.80 -8.26
CA ARG A 42 16.59 0.64 -8.10
C ARG A 42 17.13 -0.72 -8.55
N GLY A 43 16.27 -1.63 -9.02
CA GLY A 43 16.67 -2.97 -9.44
C GLY A 43 17.06 -3.91 -8.29
N VAL A 44 16.76 -3.55 -7.03
CA VAL A 44 17.07 -4.37 -5.84
C VAL A 44 16.12 -5.57 -5.76
N ILE A 45 14.87 -5.40 -6.19
CA ILE A 45 13.87 -6.46 -6.27
C ILE A 45 13.32 -6.58 -7.68
N CYS A 46 12.96 -7.80 -8.10
CA CYS A 46 12.33 -8.05 -9.39
C CYS A 46 10.81 -7.87 -9.37
N GLU A 47 10.19 -7.92 -10.55
CA GLU A 47 8.74 -7.76 -10.74
C GLU A 47 7.92 -8.74 -9.88
N THR A 48 8.35 -10.01 -9.80
CA THR A 48 7.70 -11.04 -8.99
C THR A 48 7.69 -10.69 -7.50
N VAL A 49 8.81 -10.19 -6.97
CA VAL A 49 8.93 -9.79 -5.57
C VAL A 49 8.10 -8.54 -5.30
N LYS A 50 8.13 -7.55 -6.20
CA LYS A 50 7.27 -6.36 -6.14
C LYS A 50 5.79 -6.75 -6.07
N GLY A 51 5.33 -7.62 -6.98
CA GLY A 51 3.94 -8.09 -7.01
C GLY A 51 3.54 -8.88 -5.76
N ARG A 52 4.45 -9.67 -5.18
CA ARG A 52 4.22 -10.34 -3.89
C ARG A 52 4.10 -9.33 -2.74
N ALA A 53 5.00 -8.36 -2.67
CA ALA A 53 5.01 -7.35 -1.61
C ALA A 53 3.74 -6.50 -1.63
N TYR A 54 3.30 -6.03 -2.80
CA TYR A 54 2.03 -5.30 -2.91
C TYR A 54 0.81 -6.14 -2.55
N ARG A 55 0.77 -7.43 -2.89
CA ARG A 55 -0.32 -8.31 -2.45
C ARG A 55 -0.35 -8.46 -0.93
N MET A 56 0.81 -8.52 -0.28
CA MET A 56 0.89 -8.57 1.19
C MET A 56 0.42 -7.26 1.81
N LEU A 57 0.85 -6.12 1.26
CA LEU A 57 0.40 -4.79 1.71
C LEU A 57 -1.11 -4.63 1.54
N TYR A 58 -1.66 -5.02 0.39
CA TYR A 58 -3.11 -5.03 0.14
C TYR A 58 -3.86 -5.83 1.22
N ARG A 59 -3.40 -7.03 1.55
CA ARG A 59 -4.03 -7.86 2.60
C ARG A 59 -4.00 -7.19 3.96
N LYS A 60 -2.91 -6.52 4.33
CA LYS A 60 -2.81 -5.76 5.58
C LYS A 60 -3.82 -4.61 5.62
N ILE A 61 -3.92 -3.83 4.54
CA ILE A 61 -4.89 -2.73 4.44
C ILE A 61 -6.33 -3.28 4.54
N CYS A 62 -6.64 -4.38 3.86
CA CYS A 62 -7.96 -5.01 3.98
C CYS A 62 -8.27 -5.50 5.40
N ALA A 63 -7.28 -6.03 6.11
CA ALA A 63 -7.48 -6.48 7.49
C ALA A 63 -7.76 -5.29 8.42
N GLU A 64 -7.02 -4.19 8.26
CA GLU A 64 -7.22 -2.97 9.03
C GLU A 64 -8.60 -2.36 8.79
N ILE A 65 -9.09 -2.35 7.55
CA ILE A 65 -10.44 -1.87 7.23
C ILE A 65 -11.50 -2.71 7.95
N LYS A 66 -11.35 -4.04 7.93
CA LYS A 66 -12.30 -4.96 8.55
C LYS A 66 -12.30 -4.92 10.07
N SER A 67 -11.20 -4.50 10.70
CA SER A 67 -11.16 -4.36 12.17
C SER A 67 -11.86 -3.10 12.68
N GLN A 68 -12.21 -2.17 11.78
CA GLN A 68 -12.92 -0.93 12.09
C GLN A 68 -14.42 -1.00 11.72
N GLU A 69 -14.88 -2.15 11.17
CA GLU A 69 -16.30 -2.49 10.94
C GLU A 69 -16.87 -3.23 12.16
#